data_AF-A0A8H4V9Z9-F1
#
_entry.id   AF-A0A8H4V9Z9-F1
#
_cell.length_a   1.000
_cell.length_b   1.000
_cell.length_c   1.000
_cell.angle_alpha   90.00
_cell.angle_beta   90.00
_cell.angle_gamma   90.00
#
_symmetry.space_group_name_H-M   'P 1'
#
loop_
_entity.id
_entity.type
_entity.pdbx_description
1 polymer ?
#
loop_
_entity_poly.entity_id
_entity_poly.type
_entity_poly.pdbx_seq_one_letter_code
_entity_poly.pdbx_strand_id
1 'polypeptide(L)' 'MFSTFKNLSPKLRLGVGVGVIAWGLAGLYTSDRAEEKFGFVPSDEDKEQLRKWTPRLTAVDRQDGK' A
#
# COMPACT_ATOMS: atom_id res chain seq x y z
N MET A 1 0.02 4.34 -23.75
CA MET A 1 0.81 4.02 -22.53
C MET A 1 1.21 2.54 -22.48
N PHE A 2 0.26 1.60 -22.54
CA PHE A 2 0.58 0.16 -22.50
C PHE A 2 1.35 -0.36 -23.73
N SER A 3 1.20 0.27 -24.90
CA SER A 3 1.96 -0.07 -26.11
C SER A 3 3.46 0.20 -25.97
N THR A 4 3.82 1.33 -25.34
CA THR A 4 5.23 1.73 -25.12
C THR A 4 5.96 0.74 -24.24
N PHE A 5 5.34 0.29 -23.15
CA PHE A 5 5.92 -0.74 -22.28
C PHE A 5 6.08 -2.08 -23.02
N LYS A 6 5.07 -2.45 -23.82
CA LYS A 6 5.08 -3.64 -24.69
C LYS A 6 6.00 -3.54 -25.92
N ASN A 7 6.71 -2.42 -26.13
CA ASN A 7 7.74 -2.30 -27.17
C ASN A 7 9.17 -2.38 -26.62
N LEU A 8 9.37 -2.34 -25.29
CA LEU A 8 10.69 -2.49 -24.68
C LEU A 8 11.24 -3.90 -24.87
N SER A 9 12.57 -4.09 -24.86
CA SER A 9 13.13 -5.46 -24.86
C SER A 9 12.78 -6.20 -23.54
N PRO A 10 12.73 -7.55 -23.51
CA PRO A 10 12.36 -8.31 -22.32
C PRO A 10 13.20 -7.96 -21.07
N LYS A 11 14.51 -7.77 -21.26
CA LYS A 11 15.44 -7.37 -20.19
C LYS A 11 15.11 -5.99 -19.64
N LEU A 12 14.75 -5.06 -20.51
CA LEU A 12 14.44 -3.69 -20.12
C LEU A 12 13.08 -3.59 -19.41
N ARG A 13 12.09 -4.38 -19.82
CA ARG A 13 10.81 -4.53 -19.09
C ARG A 13 11.03 -5.05 -17.67
N LEU A 14 11.87 -6.08 -17.54
CA LEU A 14 12.27 -6.60 -16.22
C LEU A 14 12.96 -5.53 -15.39
N GLY A 15 13.91 -4.80 -15.96
CA GLY A 15 14.60 -3.70 -15.27
C GLY A 15 13.64 -2.62 -14.76
N VAL A 16 12.68 -2.20 -15.60
CA VAL A 16 11.65 -1.23 -15.20
C VAL A 16 10.77 -1.80 -14.08
N GLY A 17 10.30 -3.04 -14.21
CA GLY A 17 9.48 -3.69 -13.19
C GLY A 17 10.20 -3.78 -11.83
N VAL A 18 11.45 -4.22 -11.84
CA VAL A 18 12.29 -4.27 -10.63
C VAL A 18 12.52 -2.88 -10.06
N GLY A 19 12.77 -1.87 -10.91
CA GLY A 19 12.95 -0.49 -10.47
C GLY A 19 11.72 0.07 -9.76
N VAL A 20 10.52 -0.17 -10.30
CA VAL A 20 9.26 0.26 -9.66
C VAL A 20 9.05 -0.43 -8.31
N ILE A 21 9.29 -1.74 -8.25
CA ILE A 21 9.17 -2.50 -6.99
C ILE A 21 10.18 -1.97 -5.96
N ALA A 22 11.45 -1.82 -6.34
CA ALA A 22 12.50 -1.32 -5.47
C ALA A 22 12.18 0.09 -4.95
N TRP A 23 11.66 0.97 -5.81
CA TRP A 23 11.22 2.30 -5.41
C TRP A 23 10.05 2.27 -4.40
N GLY A 24 9.06 1.41 -4.64
CA GLY A 24 7.95 1.21 -3.70
C GLY A 24 8.42 0.71 -2.33
N LEU A 25 9.32 -0.27 -2.31
CA LEU A 25 9.90 -0.81 -1.07
C LEU A 25 10.75 0.24 -0.33
N ALA A 26 11.54 1.03 -1.05
CA ALA A 26 12.31 2.12 -0.46
C ALA A 26 11.40 3.19 0.15
N GLY A 27 10.28 3.51 -0.51
CA GLY A 27 9.26 4.41 0.01
C GLY A 27 8.63 3.89 1.30
N LEU A 28 8.19 2.63 1.31
CA LEU A 28 7.62 1.98 2.50
C LEU A 28 8.61 1.97 3.67
N TYR A 29 9.86 1.56 3.42
CA TYR A 29 10.90 1.55 4.45
C TYR A 29 11.20 2.95 5.02
N THR A 30 11.13 3.98 4.17
CA THR A 30 11.38 5.36 4.59
C THR A 30 10.15 5.97 5.28
N SER A 31 8.94 5.47 5.02
CA SER A 31 7.70 6.00 5.60
C SER A 31 7.70 5.94 7.12
N ASP A 32 7.99 4.77 7.71
CA ASP A 32 8.00 4.61 9.17
C ASP A 32 9.06 5.53 9.81
N ARG A 33 10.23 5.65 9.17
CA ARG A 33 11.29 6.56 9.62
C ARG A 33 10.93 8.04 9.44
N ALA A 34 10.16 8.37 8.44
CA ALA A 34 9.65 9.71 8.23
C ALA A 34 8.64 10.05 9.33
N GLU A 35 7.72 9.14 9.66
CA GLU A 35 6.77 9.35 10.75
C GLU A 35 7.46 9.62 12.09
N GLU A 36 8.50 8.85 12.41
CA GLU A 36 9.33 9.08 13.60
C GLU A 36 10.05 10.43 13.58
N LYS A 37 10.71 10.79 12.48
CA LYS A 37 11.51 12.03 12.39
C LYS A 37 10.69 13.29 12.27
N PHE A 38 9.54 13.23 11.61
CA PHE A 38 8.64 14.37 11.42
C PHE A 38 7.59 14.48 12.53
N GLY A 39 7.59 13.56 13.49
CA GLY A 39 6.66 13.59 14.63
C GLY A 39 5.22 13.23 14.25
N PHE A 40 5.03 12.46 13.19
CA PHE A 40 3.72 11.95 12.76
C PHE A 40 3.39 10.58 13.37
N VAL A 41 4.16 10.11 14.35
CA VAL A 41 3.84 8.92 15.13
C VAL A 41 2.50 9.15 15.85
N PRO A 42 1.44 8.36 15.57
CA PRO A 42 0.15 8.56 16.20
C PRO A 42 0.23 8.38 17.71
N SER A 43 -0.32 9.34 18.46
CA SER A 43 -0.43 9.22 19.92
C SER A 43 -1.43 8.13 20.30
N ASP A 44 -1.43 7.72 21.57
CA ASP A 44 -2.41 6.75 22.04
C ASP A 44 -3.84 7.31 22.01
N GLU A 45 -4.00 8.62 22.20
CA GLU A 45 -5.29 9.29 22.05
C GLU A 45 -5.80 9.23 20.60
N ASP A 46 -4.93 9.43 19.61
CA ASP A 46 -5.31 9.34 18.19
C ASP A 46 -5.81 7.94 17.83
N LYS A 47 -5.15 6.90 18.37
CA LYS A 47 -5.55 5.51 18.18
C LYS A 47 -6.91 5.24 18.84
N GLU A 48 -7.17 5.79 20.01
CA GLU A 48 -8.46 5.66 20.69
C GLU A 48 -9.58 6.37 19.95
N GLN A 49 -9.32 7.56 19.41
CA GLN A 49 -10.30 8.26 18.57
C GLN A 49 -10.62 7.43 17.32
N LEU A 50 -9.61 6.92 16.60
CA LEU A 50 -9.78 6.05 15.44
C LEU A 50 -10.61 4.79 15.74
N ARG A 51 -10.42 4.17 16.91
CA ARG A 51 -11.22 3.01 17.34
C ARG A 51 -12.71 3.34 17.44
N LYS A 52 -13.08 4.56 17.85
CA LYS A 52 -14.49 4.99 17.91
C LYS A 52 -15.14 5.07 16.53
N TRP A 53 -14.36 5.33 15.48
CA TRP A 53 -14.81 5.38 14.09
C TRP A 53 -14.80 4.02 13.38
N THR A 54 -14.27 2.97 14.02
CA THR A 54 -14.14 1.65 13.39
C THR A 54 -15.53 1.03 13.19
N PRO A 55 -15.96 0.76 11.94
CA PRO A 55 -17.28 0.20 11.68
C PRO A 55 -17.37 -1.25 12.14
N ARG A 56 -18.56 -1.68 12.62
CA ARG A 56 -18.82 -3.09 12.90
C ARG A 56 -19.08 -3.85 11.60
N LEU A 57 -18.14 -4.71 11.22
CA LEU A 57 -18.30 -5.61 10.08
C LEU A 57 -19.12 -6.83 10.51
N THR A 58 -20.27 -7.04 9.89
CA THR A 58 -21.03 -8.29 10.00
C THR A 58 -20.82 -9.06 8.71
N ALA A 59 -20.13 -10.19 8.79
CA ALA A 59 -20.01 -11.09 7.65
C ALA A 59 -21.38 -11.74 7.40
N VAL A 60 -21.93 -11.54 6.20
CA VAL A 60 -23.14 -12.25 5.75
C VAL A 60 -22.70 -13.38 4.82
N ASP A 61 -23.22 -14.57 5.07
CA ASP A 61 -22.95 -15.71 4.21
C ASP A 61 -23.66 -15.49 2.86
N ARG A 62 -22.93 -15.70 1.76
CA ARG A 62 -23.51 -15.56 0.44
C ARG A 62 -24.37 -16.80 0.21
N GLN A 63 -25.68 -16.62 0.06
CA GLN A 63 -26.53 -17.74 -0.34
C GLN A 63 -26.08 -18.22 -1.71
N ASP A 64 -25.51 -19.42 -1.77
CA ASP A 64 -25.22 -20.12 -3.01
C ASP A 64 -26.54 -20.32 -3.76
N GLY A 65 -26.73 -19.52 -4.81
CA GLY A 65 -27.87 -19.63 -5.70
C GLY A 65 -27.83 -20.97 -6.41
N LYS A 66 -28.86 -21.78 -6.18
CA LYS A 66 -29.27 -22.85 -7.11
C LYS A 66 -29.77 -22.23 -8.41
#